data_AF-A0AB38EED1-F1
#
_entry.id   AF-A0AB38EED1-F1
#
_cell.length_a   1.000
_cell.length_b   1.000
_cell.length_c   1.000
_cell.angle_alpha   90.00
_cell.angle_beta   90.00
_cell.angle_gamma   90.00
#
_symmetry.space_group_name_H-M   'P 1'
#
loop_
_entity.id
_entity.type
_entity.pdbx_description
1 polymer ?
#
loop_
_entity_poly.entity_id
_entity_poly.type
_entity_poly.pdbx_seq_one_letter_code
_entity_poly.pdbx_strand_id
1 'polypeptide(L)'
;MYKDYPAAYQVSKGAALQVDTAFYELLRANVQQRTLVEQFEVPIRTGRAWKVKAGQVFRVTTPAGPQVGDFNVWNAHDPRERLWAARTRQLQGAHVSTHDRLWSNLPFLRPLVTITDDSLASYGIDEHGGRLHDLLGTRCDPYVNKMLTGEDFHHHCHSNLTRAVLPHGLTEFDVHDVLNIFQCTGLNHDDM
;
A
#
# COMPACT_ATOMS: atom_id res chain seq x y z
N MET A 1 26.42 -5.51 -18.36
CA MET A 1 25.42 -6.58 -18.56
C MET A 1 25.11 -7.11 -17.17
N TYR A 2 24.04 -6.63 -16.54
CA TYR A 2 23.64 -7.15 -15.24
C TYR A 2 23.22 -8.61 -15.42
N LYS A 3 23.65 -9.48 -14.49
CA LYS A 3 23.15 -10.85 -14.44
C LYS A 3 21.83 -10.79 -13.71
N ASP A 4 20.74 -11.15 -14.37
CA ASP A 4 19.43 -11.29 -13.72
C ASP A 4 19.49 -12.50 -12.79
N TYR A 5 19.71 -12.24 -11.51
CA TYR A 5 19.59 -13.26 -10.47
C TYR A 5 18.12 -13.42 -10.08
N PRO A 6 17.63 -14.65 -9.92
CA PRO A 6 16.29 -14.88 -9.42
C PRO A 6 16.13 -14.27 -8.02
N ALA A 7 14.93 -13.79 -7.70
CA ALA A 7 14.62 -13.27 -6.38
C ALA A 7 15.01 -14.25 -5.27
N ALA A 8 15.50 -13.74 -4.14
CA ALA A 8 15.97 -14.56 -3.02
C ALA A 8 14.88 -15.51 -2.47
N TYR A 9 13.61 -15.10 -2.57
CA TYR A 9 12.47 -15.96 -2.25
C TYR A 9 11.82 -16.44 -3.56
N GLN A 10 11.90 -17.75 -3.78
CA GLN A 10 11.26 -18.41 -4.92
C GLN A 10 10.04 -19.19 -4.42
N VAL A 11 8.92 -19.07 -5.13
CA VAL A 11 7.69 -19.79 -4.80
C VAL A 11 7.80 -21.23 -5.29
N SER A 12 7.75 -22.20 -4.38
CA SER A 12 7.47 -23.58 -4.79
C SER A 12 5.99 -23.70 -5.22
N LYS A 13 5.72 -24.46 -6.29
CA LYS A 13 4.33 -24.75 -6.73
C LYS A 13 3.51 -25.26 -5.54
N GLY A 14 2.34 -24.66 -5.30
CA GLY A 14 1.44 -25.03 -4.19
C GLY A 14 1.70 -24.33 -2.85
N ALA A 15 2.67 -23.42 -2.76
CA ALA A 15 2.98 -22.70 -1.51
C ALA A 15 2.00 -21.53 -1.24
N ALA A 16 2.09 -20.97 -0.02
CA ALA A 16 1.32 -19.81 0.45
C ALA A 16 1.33 -18.58 -0.50
N LEU A 17 2.26 -18.53 -1.44
CA LEU A 17 2.39 -17.50 -2.46
C LEU A 17 1.51 -17.71 -3.72
N GLN A 18 0.88 -18.88 -3.89
CA GLN A 18 -0.13 -19.09 -4.93
C GLN A 18 -1.42 -18.32 -4.60
N VAL A 19 -1.85 -17.46 -5.50
CA VAL A 19 -3.09 -16.67 -5.41
C VAL A 19 -4.16 -17.38 -6.24
N ASP A 20 -5.37 -17.52 -5.69
CA ASP A 20 -6.53 -17.98 -6.46
C ASP A 20 -7.03 -16.85 -7.36
N THR A 21 -6.39 -16.70 -8.51
CA THR A 21 -6.69 -15.63 -9.48
C THR A 21 -8.11 -15.75 -10.01
N ALA A 22 -8.62 -16.97 -10.22
CA ALA A 22 -9.98 -17.20 -10.69
C ALA A 22 -11.01 -16.66 -9.67
N PHE A 23 -10.79 -16.90 -8.38
CA PHE A 23 -11.63 -16.34 -7.32
C PHE A 23 -11.61 -14.81 -7.31
N TYR A 24 -10.44 -14.17 -7.39
CA TYR A 24 -10.34 -12.71 -7.34
C TYR A 24 -10.87 -12.03 -8.60
N GLU A 25 -10.71 -12.63 -9.78
CA GLU A 25 -11.32 -12.15 -11.03
C GLU A 25 -12.86 -12.27 -10.98
N LEU A 26 -13.40 -13.36 -10.40
CA LEU A 26 -14.84 -13.47 -10.16
C LEU A 26 -15.34 -12.34 -9.25
N LEU A 27 -14.62 -12.06 -8.16
CA LEU A 27 -14.95 -10.95 -7.27
C LEU A 27 -14.92 -9.63 -8.03
N ARG A 28 -13.88 -9.38 -8.82
CA ARG A 28 -13.70 -8.19 -9.66
C ARG A 28 -14.86 -8.01 -10.63
N ALA A 29 -15.22 -9.03 -11.40
CA ALA A 29 -16.26 -8.97 -12.41
C ALA A 29 -17.67 -8.74 -11.83
N ASN A 30 -17.96 -9.32 -10.66
CA ASN A 30 -19.29 -9.27 -10.05
C ASN A 30 -19.56 -8.00 -9.22
N VAL A 31 -19.15 -6.82 -9.72
CA VAL A 31 -19.37 -5.52 -9.03
C VAL A 31 -20.84 -5.28 -8.73
N GLN A 32 -21.74 -5.68 -9.64
CA GLN A 32 -23.19 -5.49 -9.51
C GLN A 32 -23.82 -6.29 -8.36
N GLN A 33 -23.14 -7.33 -7.86
CA GLN A 33 -23.62 -8.13 -6.73
C GLN A 33 -23.15 -7.56 -5.38
N ARG A 34 -22.38 -6.47 -5.38
CA ARG A 34 -21.85 -5.85 -4.15
C ARG A 34 -22.85 -4.83 -3.62
N THR A 35 -23.05 -4.84 -2.31
CA THR A 35 -23.79 -3.80 -1.61
C THR A 35 -22.80 -2.77 -1.06
N LEU A 36 -22.99 -1.49 -1.40
CA LEU A 36 -22.20 -0.41 -0.82
C LEU A 36 -22.47 -0.31 0.69
N VAL A 37 -21.41 -0.38 1.50
CA VAL A 37 -21.49 -0.30 2.96
C VAL A 37 -21.21 1.11 3.46
N GLU A 38 -20.15 1.73 2.94
CA GLU A 38 -19.73 3.08 3.31
C GLU A 38 -19.02 3.73 2.12
N GLN A 39 -19.17 5.04 1.97
CA GLN A 39 -18.42 5.86 1.03
C GLN A 39 -18.09 7.20 1.68
N PHE A 40 -16.87 7.68 1.47
CA PHE A 40 -16.44 8.99 1.96
C PHE A 40 -15.28 9.52 1.13
N GLU A 41 -15.05 10.82 1.27
CA GLU A 41 -13.88 11.51 0.73
C GLU A 41 -12.84 11.71 1.85
N VAL A 42 -11.56 11.61 1.50
CA VAL A 42 -10.46 12.03 2.37
C VAL A 42 -10.01 13.41 1.90
N PRO A 43 -10.28 14.49 2.68
CA PRO A 43 -9.88 15.83 2.28
C PRO A 43 -8.37 15.95 2.03
N ILE A 44 -8.01 16.87 1.14
CA ILE A 44 -6.61 17.18 0.82
C ILE A 44 -5.82 17.45 2.11
N ARG A 45 -4.62 16.84 2.21
CA ARG A 45 -3.71 16.95 3.38
C ARG A 45 -4.35 16.53 4.70
N THR A 46 -5.19 15.51 4.67
CA THR A 46 -5.75 14.84 5.86
C THR A 46 -5.62 13.33 5.74
N GLY A 47 -6.05 12.60 6.77
CA GLY A 47 -6.10 11.14 6.78
C GLY A 47 -7.41 10.66 7.39
N ARG A 48 -7.84 9.44 7.03
CA ARG A 48 -9.00 8.77 7.60
C ARG A 48 -8.70 7.30 7.81
N ALA A 49 -9.04 6.79 8.99
CA ALA A 49 -9.01 5.36 9.28
C ALA A 49 -10.45 4.84 9.40
N TRP A 50 -10.71 3.68 8.80
CA TRP A 50 -12.00 3.01 8.81
C TRP A 50 -11.80 1.49 8.89
N LYS A 51 -12.87 0.75 9.18
CA LYS A 51 -12.81 -0.72 9.32
C LYS A 51 -13.37 -1.41 8.08
N VAL A 52 -12.64 -2.40 7.59
CA VAL A 52 -13.07 -3.31 6.53
C VAL A 52 -13.07 -4.73 7.10
N LYS A 53 -14.21 -5.43 7.04
CA LYS A 53 -14.34 -6.81 7.51
C LYS A 53 -13.71 -7.76 6.49
N ALA A 54 -13.21 -8.91 6.97
CA ALA A 54 -12.77 -9.98 6.08
C ALA A 54 -13.89 -10.36 5.09
N GLY A 55 -13.53 -10.50 3.81
CA GLY A 55 -14.47 -10.76 2.72
C GLY A 55 -15.11 -9.51 2.09
N GLN A 56 -14.94 -8.32 2.68
CA GLN A 56 -15.33 -7.06 2.04
C GLN A 56 -14.26 -6.58 1.05
N VAL A 57 -14.70 -5.72 0.13
CA VAL A 57 -13.83 -5.04 -0.84
C VAL A 57 -13.92 -3.54 -0.58
N PHE A 58 -12.78 -2.85 -0.55
CA PHE A 58 -12.73 -1.39 -0.58
C PHE A 58 -12.04 -0.93 -1.87
N ARG A 59 -12.31 0.30 -2.30
CA ARG A 59 -11.73 0.91 -3.50
C ARG A 59 -11.24 2.30 -3.15
N VAL A 60 -10.04 2.65 -3.61
CA VAL A 60 -9.49 4.00 -3.56
C VAL A 60 -9.61 4.60 -4.96
N THR A 61 -10.10 5.83 -5.08
CA THR A 61 -10.28 6.55 -6.35
C THR A 61 -9.85 7.99 -6.23
N THR A 62 -9.59 8.65 -7.36
CA THR A 62 -9.21 10.07 -7.44
C THR A 62 -10.22 10.85 -8.29
N PRO A 63 -11.43 11.16 -7.77
CA PRO A 63 -12.54 11.67 -8.58
C PRO A 63 -12.34 13.11 -9.09
N ALA A 64 -11.54 13.92 -8.40
CA ALA A 64 -11.36 15.34 -8.71
C ALA A 64 -10.10 15.68 -9.52
N GLY A 65 -9.20 14.70 -9.74
CA GLY A 65 -7.93 14.91 -10.44
C GLY A 65 -6.79 14.09 -9.86
N PRO A 66 -5.56 14.24 -10.40
CA PRO A 66 -4.39 13.46 -9.97
C PRO A 66 -4.04 13.72 -8.51
N GLN A 67 -3.97 12.65 -7.71
CA GLN A 67 -3.58 12.69 -6.30
C GLN A 67 -2.98 11.34 -5.90
N VAL A 68 -1.86 11.36 -5.18
CA VAL A 68 -1.27 10.16 -4.56
C VAL A 68 -1.79 9.98 -3.14
N GLY A 69 -1.75 8.75 -2.62
CA GLY A 69 -2.22 8.47 -1.26
C GLY A 69 -1.36 7.46 -0.52
N ASP A 70 -0.88 7.85 0.65
CA ASP A 70 -0.18 6.97 1.59
C ASP A 70 -1.18 6.05 2.31
N PHE A 71 -0.93 4.75 2.25
CA PHE A 71 -1.80 3.74 2.84
C PHE A 71 -1.11 2.92 3.92
N ASN A 72 -1.78 2.78 5.07
CA ASN A 72 -1.44 1.84 6.14
C ASN A 72 -2.63 0.90 6.38
N VAL A 73 -2.34 -0.32 6.84
CA VAL A 73 -3.37 -1.29 7.23
C VAL A 73 -2.93 -2.08 8.45
N TRP A 74 -3.88 -2.31 9.35
CA TRP A 74 -3.72 -3.06 10.58
C TRP A 74 -4.79 -4.16 10.65
N ASN A 75 -4.51 -5.22 11.39
CA ASN A 75 -5.56 -6.13 11.83
C ASN A 75 -6.48 -5.40 12.83
N ALA A 76 -7.78 -5.37 12.53
CA ALA A 76 -8.78 -4.66 13.33
C ALA A 76 -8.94 -5.17 14.77
N HIS A 77 -8.46 -6.37 15.08
CA HIS A 77 -8.51 -6.99 16.41
C HIS A 77 -7.16 -7.03 17.12
N ASP A 78 -6.05 -6.82 16.39
CA ASP A 78 -4.69 -6.79 16.95
C ASP A 78 -3.78 -5.87 16.12
N PRO A 79 -3.66 -4.57 16.46
CA PRO A 79 -2.89 -3.60 15.67
C PRO A 79 -1.37 -3.85 15.70
N ARG A 80 -0.89 -4.80 16.52
CA ARG A 80 0.52 -5.24 16.43
C ARG A 80 0.77 -5.93 15.08
N GLU A 81 -0.26 -6.54 14.49
CA GLU A 81 -0.25 -7.03 13.12
C GLU A 81 -0.63 -5.90 12.15
N ARG A 82 0.31 -5.53 11.29
CA ARG A 82 0.18 -4.42 10.34
C ARG A 82 1.00 -4.66 9.08
N LEU A 83 0.77 -3.87 8.04
CA LEU A 83 1.52 -3.95 6.78
C LEU A 83 3.03 -3.89 7.05
N TRP A 84 3.75 -4.78 6.37
CA TRP A 84 5.19 -4.76 6.31
C TRP A 84 5.64 -4.50 4.87
N ALA A 85 5.84 -3.21 4.55
CA ALA A 85 6.20 -2.76 3.20
C ALA A 85 7.46 -3.46 2.68
N ALA A 86 8.52 -3.54 3.48
CA ALA A 86 9.77 -4.20 3.10
C ALA A 86 9.60 -5.70 2.78
N ARG A 87 8.78 -6.43 3.53
CA ARG A 87 8.51 -7.85 3.26
C ARG A 87 7.61 -8.03 2.04
N THR A 88 6.62 -7.17 1.89
CA THR A 88 5.78 -7.14 0.68
C THR A 88 6.65 -6.89 -0.55
N ARG A 89 7.61 -5.95 -0.46
CA ARG A 89 8.58 -5.68 -1.52
C ARG A 89 9.44 -6.89 -1.88
N GLN A 90 9.87 -7.66 -0.89
CA GLN A 90 10.65 -8.88 -1.13
C GLN A 90 9.84 -10.01 -1.77
N LEU A 91 8.52 -10.06 -1.53
CA LEU A 91 7.66 -11.14 -2.01
C LEU A 91 6.95 -10.82 -3.33
N GLN A 92 6.62 -9.55 -3.59
CA GLN A 92 5.86 -9.11 -4.76
C GLN A 92 6.69 -8.23 -5.71
N GLY A 93 7.52 -7.35 -5.17
CA GLY A 93 8.31 -6.38 -5.93
C GLY A 93 8.24 -4.97 -5.34
N ALA A 94 9.08 -4.07 -5.86
CA ALA A 94 9.12 -2.66 -5.46
C ALA A 94 7.79 -1.91 -5.62
N HIS A 95 6.94 -2.40 -6.52
CA HIS A 95 5.65 -1.85 -6.89
C HIS A 95 4.66 -3.00 -7.01
N VAL A 96 3.40 -2.75 -6.62
CA VAL A 96 2.36 -3.79 -6.57
C VAL A 96 1.18 -3.44 -7.46
N SER A 97 0.57 -4.46 -8.07
CA SER A 97 -0.64 -4.33 -8.89
C SER A 97 -1.55 -5.54 -8.69
N THR A 98 -2.48 -5.77 -9.63
CA THR A 98 -3.50 -6.82 -9.55
C THR A 98 -2.88 -8.19 -9.21
N HIS A 99 -3.50 -8.89 -8.26
CA HIS A 99 -3.09 -10.15 -7.63
C HIS A 99 -1.95 -10.09 -6.62
N ASP A 100 -1.23 -8.97 -6.52
CA ASP A 100 -0.29 -8.79 -5.44
C ASP A 100 -1.00 -8.66 -4.09
N ARG A 101 -0.30 -9.11 -3.06
CA ARG A 101 -0.78 -9.14 -1.68
C ARG A 101 0.09 -8.28 -0.80
N LEU A 102 -0.54 -7.51 0.08
CA LEU A 102 0.10 -6.76 1.14
C LEU A 102 0.26 -7.68 2.36
N TRP A 103 1.50 -7.89 2.80
CA TRP A 103 1.85 -8.86 3.84
C TRP A 103 2.00 -8.21 5.20
N SER A 104 1.58 -8.91 6.26
CA SER A 104 1.79 -8.47 7.63
C SER A 104 3.21 -8.71 8.16
N ASN A 105 3.56 -7.99 9.22
CA ASN A 105 4.82 -8.09 9.94
C ASN A 105 4.97 -9.40 10.73
N LEU A 106 6.19 -9.69 11.19
CA LEU A 106 6.44 -10.80 12.12
C LEU A 106 5.83 -10.54 13.50
N PRO A 107 5.38 -11.59 14.21
CA PRO A 107 5.43 -13.01 13.85
C PRO A 107 4.25 -13.49 12.99
N PHE A 108 3.38 -12.59 12.53
CA PHE A 108 2.11 -12.95 11.88
C PHE A 108 2.28 -13.45 10.44
N LEU A 109 3.04 -12.71 9.63
CA LEU A 109 3.38 -13.01 8.23
C LEU A 109 2.27 -13.69 7.41
N ARG A 110 1.17 -12.97 7.18
CA ARG A 110 0.07 -13.41 6.31
C ARG A 110 -0.43 -12.28 5.41
N PRO A 111 -1.19 -12.58 4.35
CA PRO A 111 -1.87 -11.55 3.58
C PRO A 111 -2.87 -10.77 4.44
N LEU A 112 -2.81 -9.43 4.36
CA LEU A 112 -3.82 -8.52 4.91
C LEU A 112 -4.81 -8.09 3.83
N VAL A 113 -4.30 -7.81 2.62
CA VAL A 113 -5.07 -7.31 1.47
C VAL A 113 -4.55 -7.98 0.20
N THR A 114 -5.45 -8.31 -0.73
CA THR A 114 -5.13 -8.70 -2.11
C THR A 114 -5.66 -7.63 -3.05
N ILE A 115 -4.84 -7.13 -3.96
CA ILE A 115 -5.26 -6.18 -5.00
C ILE A 115 -6.07 -6.96 -6.03
N THR A 116 -7.35 -6.60 -6.19
CA THR A 116 -8.27 -7.30 -7.11
C THR A 116 -8.44 -6.60 -8.45
N ASP A 117 -8.07 -5.32 -8.53
CA ASP A 117 -8.18 -4.52 -9.75
C ASP A 117 -7.26 -3.31 -9.63
N ASP A 118 -6.67 -2.93 -10.75
CA ASP A 118 -5.84 -1.73 -10.90
C ASP A 118 -6.11 -1.14 -12.29
N SER A 119 -6.80 0.00 -12.32
CA SER A 119 -7.12 0.69 -13.58
C SER A 119 -5.91 1.32 -14.27
N LEU A 120 -4.76 1.39 -13.59
CA LEU A 120 -3.52 1.95 -14.11
C LEU A 120 -2.48 0.87 -14.44
N ALA A 121 -2.85 -0.42 -14.38
CA ALA A 121 -1.93 -1.55 -14.62
C ALA A 121 -1.24 -1.48 -16.00
N SER A 122 -1.86 -0.85 -16.99
CA SER A 122 -1.29 -0.66 -18.33
C SER A 122 -0.12 0.32 -18.38
N TYR A 123 0.14 1.09 -17.31
CA TYR A 123 1.28 2.00 -17.22
C TYR A 123 2.62 1.25 -17.38
N GLY A 124 2.72 0.06 -16.79
CA GLY A 124 3.92 -0.77 -16.89
C GLY A 124 5.14 -0.11 -16.25
N ILE A 125 6.22 0.00 -17.03
CA ILE A 125 7.49 0.61 -16.64
C ILE A 125 7.80 1.72 -17.64
N ASP A 126 8.07 2.93 -17.17
CA ASP A 126 8.45 4.04 -18.04
C ASP A 126 9.94 4.00 -18.46
N GLU A 127 10.36 4.96 -19.29
CA GLU A 127 11.72 5.08 -19.82
C GLU A 127 12.81 5.37 -18.76
N HIS A 128 12.40 5.75 -17.55
CA HIS A 128 13.26 5.99 -16.40
C HIS A 128 13.21 4.85 -15.36
N GLY A 129 12.49 3.76 -15.65
CA GLY A 129 12.27 2.67 -14.70
C GLY A 129 11.16 2.94 -13.68
N GLY A 130 10.39 4.02 -13.86
CA GLY A 130 9.27 4.41 -13.02
C GLY A 130 8.10 3.46 -13.15
N ARG A 131 7.45 3.17 -12.02
CA ARG A 131 6.27 2.32 -11.90
C ARG A 131 5.32 2.90 -10.84
N LEU A 132 4.04 2.53 -10.90
CA LEU A 132 3.02 3.01 -9.97
C LEU A 132 2.88 2.13 -8.72
N HIS A 133 2.34 2.68 -7.63
CA HIS A 133 1.99 1.95 -6.40
C HIS A 133 3.20 1.37 -5.66
N ASP A 134 4.10 2.25 -5.19
CA ASP A 134 5.38 1.81 -4.65
C ASP A 134 5.38 1.41 -3.17
N LEU A 135 6.36 0.58 -2.85
CA LEU A 135 6.79 0.14 -1.52
C LEU A 135 8.27 0.51 -1.27
N LEU A 136 8.79 1.48 -2.02
CA LEU A 136 10.18 1.95 -1.94
C LEU A 136 10.31 3.01 -0.86
N GLY A 137 9.38 3.96 -0.83
CA GLY A 137 9.36 5.04 0.13
C GLY A 137 8.86 4.63 1.51
N THR A 138 9.03 5.55 2.47
CA THR A 138 8.47 5.44 3.82
C THR A 138 7.14 6.17 3.91
N ARG A 139 7.18 7.50 3.81
CA ARG A 139 6.10 8.51 3.81
C ARG A 139 6.74 9.89 3.97
N CYS A 140 6.10 10.96 3.49
CA CYS A 140 6.54 12.29 3.90
C CYS A 140 6.25 12.51 5.39
N ASP A 141 7.18 13.17 6.09
CA ASP A 141 7.13 13.33 7.54
C ASP A 141 7.66 14.71 8.01
N PRO A 142 7.14 15.23 9.13
CA PRO A 142 7.53 16.53 9.65
C PRO A 142 8.98 16.59 10.13
N TYR A 143 9.58 15.46 10.49
CA TYR A 143 10.91 15.39 11.09
C TYR A 143 11.99 15.61 10.03
N VAL A 144 11.90 14.91 8.90
CA VAL A 144 12.78 15.13 7.74
C VAL A 144 12.59 16.55 7.21
N ASN A 145 11.36 17.06 7.13
CA ASN A 145 11.13 18.43 6.70
C ASN A 145 11.82 19.45 7.64
N LYS A 146 11.66 19.29 8.95
CA LYS A 146 12.29 20.17 9.95
C LYS A 146 13.81 20.09 9.86
N MET A 147 14.36 18.89 9.70
CA MET A 147 15.80 18.66 9.53
C MET A 147 16.36 19.36 8.29
N LEU A 148 15.65 19.31 7.15
CA LEU A 148 16.12 19.86 5.88
C LEU A 148 15.87 21.37 5.74
N THR A 149 14.77 21.88 6.27
CA THR A 149 14.31 23.26 6.02
C THR A 149 14.38 24.17 7.24
N GLY A 150 14.46 23.62 8.46
CA GLY A 150 14.33 24.36 9.71
C GLY A 150 12.90 24.75 10.08
N GLU A 151 11.92 24.49 9.21
CA GLU A 151 10.52 24.91 9.37
C GLU A 151 9.61 23.76 9.84
N ASP A 152 8.63 24.11 10.68
CA ASP A 152 7.61 23.17 11.13
C ASP A 152 6.44 23.11 10.12
N PHE A 153 6.07 21.90 9.72
CA PHE A 153 4.90 21.67 8.88
C PHE A 153 4.19 20.39 9.30
N HIS A 154 2.90 20.46 9.60
CA HIS A 154 2.16 19.36 10.27
C HIS A 154 1.15 18.62 9.38
N HIS A 155 1.18 18.88 8.07
CA HIS A 155 0.25 18.31 7.09
C HIS A 155 0.88 17.25 6.17
N HIS A 156 2.01 16.68 6.61
CA HIS A 156 2.63 15.51 5.99
C HIS A 156 1.80 14.24 6.20
N CYS A 157 1.98 13.25 5.33
CA CYS A 157 1.30 11.96 5.39
C CYS A 157 1.49 11.27 6.74
N HIS A 158 2.69 11.31 7.32
CA HIS A 158 2.92 10.77 8.66
C HIS A 158 1.99 11.42 9.70
N SER A 159 1.93 12.75 9.76
CA SER A 159 1.05 13.46 10.71
C SER A 159 -0.43 13.22 10.43
N ASN A 160 -0.81 13.08 9.16
CA ASN A 160 -2.18 12.76 8.73
C ASN A 160 -2.60 11.37 9.19
N LEU A 161 -1.75 10.36 8.99
CA LEU A 161 -1.98 8.99 9.43
C LEU A 161 -2.06 8.92 10.97
N THR A 162 -1.13 9.57 11.68
CA THR A 162 -1.16 9.64 13.14
C THR A 162 -2.50 10.16 13.64
N ARG A 163 -2.96 11.33 13.15
CA ARG A 163 -4.26 11.89 13.54
C ARG A 163 -5.43 10.96 13.19
N ALA A 164 -5.36 10.28 12.04
CA ALA A 164 -6.43 9.39 11.59
C ALA A 164 -6.61 8.17 12.50
N VAL A 165 -5.53 7.67 13.13
CA VAL A 165 -5.57 6.46 13.96
C VAL A 165 -5.81 6.73 15.45
N LEU A 166 -5.61 7.97 15.94
CA LEU A 166 -5.89 8.34 17.34
C LEU A 166 -7.30 7.93 17.82
N PRO A 167 -8.39 8.15 17.06
CA PRO A 167 -9.74 7.75 17.49
C PRO A 167 -9.93 6.23 17.61
N HIS A 168 -9.00 5.43 17.05
CA HIS A 168 -9.01 3.98 17.13
C HIS A 168 -8.12 3.44 18.27
N GLY A 169 -7.61 4.32 19.14
CA GLY A 169 -6.77 3.96 20.28
C GLY A 169 -5.31 3.65 19.92
N LEU A 170 -4.89 4.01 18.71
CA LEU A 170 -3.50 3.87 18.26
C LEU A 170 -2.75 5.20 18.42
N THR A 171 -1.44 5.14 18.26
CA THR A 171 -0.52 6.26 18.44
C THR A 171 0.36 6.44 17.20
N GLU A 172 1.20 7.48 17.23
CA GLU A 172 2.22 7.71 16.20
C GLU A 172 3.14 6.50 15.98
N PHE A 173 3.44 5.74 17.04
CA PHE A 173 4.29 4.54 16.99
C PHE A 173 3.67 3.38 16.19
N ASP A 174 2.37 3.42 15.95
CA ASP A 174 1.65 2.40 15.19
C ASP A 174 1.65 2.71 13.67
N VAL A 175 1.97 3.94 13.29
CA VAL A 175 2.17 4.35 11.89
C VAL A 175 3.45 3.73 11.35
N HIS A 176 3.39 3.21 10.13
CA HIS A 176 4.45 2.42 9.53
C HIS A 176 4.65 2.79 8.06
N ASP A 177 5.68 2.22 7.43
CA ASP A 177 5.96 2.45 6.01
C ASP A 177 4.76 2.05 5.16
N VAL A 178 4.49 2.89 4.16
CA VAL A 178 3.21 2.90 3.47
C VAL A 178 3.26 2.08 2.18
N LEU A 179 2.07 1.83 1.62
CA LEU A 179 1.93 1.70 0.18
C LEU A 179 1.61 3.08 -0.39
N ASN A 180 2.40 3.56 -1.36
CA ASN A 180 2.18 4.84 -2.03
C ASN A 180 1.24 4.67 -3.22
N ILE A 181 -0.08 4.71 -2.97
CA ILE A 181 -1.10 4.50 -4.01
C ILE A 181 -1.05 5.64 -5.04
N PHE A 182 -1.06 5.27 -6.33
CA PHE A 182 -0.99 6.15 -7.52
C PHE A 182 0.33 6.90 -7.73
N GLN A 183 1.28 6.79 -6.81
CA GLN A 183 2.57 7.46 -6.96
C GLN A 183 3.43 6.71 -7.98
N CYS A 184 4.01 7.45 -8.93
CA CYS A 184 5.04 6.94 -9.81
C CYS A 184 6.42 7.18 -9.18
N THR A 185 7.19 6.11 -8.99
CA THR A 185 8.57 6.17 -8.50
C THR A 185 9.42 5.08 -9.14
N GLY A 186 10.73 5.26 -9.10
CA GLY A 186 11.73 4.29 -9.53
C GLY A 186 13.05 4.56 -8.82
N LEU A 187 13.98 3.62 -8.93
CA LEU A 187 15.37 3.81 -8.53
C LEU A 187 16.17 4.14 -9.78
N ASN A 188 17.07 5.12 -9.69
CA ASN A 188 17.93 5.49 -10.81
C ASN A 188 19.24 4.66 -10.79
N HIS A 189 20.14 4.93 -11.74
CA HIS A 189 21.43 4.24 -11.82
C HIS A 189 22.38 4.51 -10.64
N ASP A 190 22.22 5.62 -9.94
CA ASP A 190 23.03 5.93 -8.75
C ASP A 190 22.55 5.13 -7.53
N ASP A 191 21.31 4.63 -7.56
CA ASP A 191 20.67 3.82 -6.51
C ASP A 191 20.80 2.29 -6.71
N MET A 192 21.27 1.83 -7.89
CA MET A 192 21.35 0.40 -8.28
C MET A 192 22.75 -0.20 -8.14
#